data_AF-A0A932F0D5-F1
#
_entry.id   AF-A0A932F0D5-F1
#
_cell.length_a   1.000
_cell.length_b   1.000
_cell.length_c   1.000
_cell.angle_alpha   90.00
_cell.angle_beta   90.00
_cell.angle_gamma   90.00
#
_symmetry.space_group_name_H-M   'P 1'
#
loop_
_entity.id
_entity.type
_entity.pdbx_description
1 polymer ?
#
loop_
_entity_poly.entity_id
_entity_poly.type
_entity_poly.pdbx_seq_one_letter_code
_entity_poly.pdbx_strand_id
1 'polypeptide(L)'
;MTIDKQEREWELIYSEIGRTLERFGKDDAFGKGDYLLVDDNWGNHQQKIEVQNLGLIKPQIIKLLQKILAPYPDWEIVVAIDVPKHEADWPAMGLIIRNNEIIDGLQRQYFPTELQNIQYEGSRRGTDRD
;
A
#
# COMPACT_ATOMS: atom_id res chain seq x y z
N MET A 1 0.54 -3.52 24.02
CA MET A 1 1.12 -2.23 23.59
C MET A 1 0.32 -1.13 24.29
N THR A 2 0.96 -0.09 24.83
CA THR A 2 0.23 1.10 25.32
C THR A 2 -0.21 1.95 24.13
N ILE A 3 -1.30 2.73 24.28
CA ILE A 3 -1.81 3.64 23.23
C ILE A 3 -0.66 4.55 22.73
N ASP A 4 0.12 5.12 23.66
CA ASP A 4 1.26 6.00 23.36
C ASP A 4 2.33 5.35 22.47
N LYS A 5 2.53 4.03 22.58
CA LYS A 5 3.50 3.32 21.74
C LYS A 5 2.95 3.11 20.32
N GLN A 6 1.68 2.73 20.20
CA GLN A 6 1.05 2.55 18.89
C GLN A 6 1.02 3.87 18.12
N GLU A 7 0.63 4.97 18.77
CA GLU A 7 0.54 6.29 18.15
C GLU A 7 1.91 6.75 17.63
N ARG A 8 2.95 6.59 18.45
CA ARG A 8 4.32 6.90 18.04
C ARG A 8 4.80 6.06 16.86
N GLU A 9 4.56 4.75 16.88
CA GLU A 9 4.93 3.89 15.75
C GLU A 9 4.13 4.24 14.49
N TRP A 10 2.85 4.57 14.65
CA TRP A 10 1.98 5.03 13.57
C TRP A 10 2.60 6.25 12.86
N GLU A 11 2.93 7.30 13.62
CA GLU A 11 3.52 8.53 13.08
C GLU A 11 4.86 8.29 12.36
N LEU A 12 5.71 7.42 12.93
CA LEU A 12 7.01 7.10 12.34
C LEU A 12 6.84 6.37 11.00
N ILE A 13 5.97 5.37 10.94
CA ILE A 13 5.73 4.61 9.72
C ILE A 13 5.05 5.52 8.67
N TYR A 14 4.03 6.28 9.06
CA TYR A 14 3.35 7.25 8.19
C TYR A 14 4.35 8.23 7.55
N SER A 15 5.23 8.83 8.36
CA SER A 15 6.27 9.75 7.88
C SER A 15 7.25 9.11 6.90
N GLU A 16 7.71 7.88 7.18
CA GLU A 16 8.63 7.15 6.29
C GLU A 16 7.95 6.74 4.97
N ILE A 17 6.66 6.38 4.99
CA ILE A 17 5.90 6.08 3.78
C ILE A 17 5.81 7.34 2.92
N GLY A 18 5.39 8.47 3.49
CA GLY A 18 5.29 9.75 2.79
C GLY A 18 6.62 10.14 2.12
N ARG A 19 7.72 10.11 2.88
CA ARG A 19 9.09 10.38 2.36
C ARG A 19 9.55 9.38 1.30
N THR A 20 9.05 8.15 1.33
CA THR A 20 9.37 7.15 0.32
C THR A 20 8.62 7.41 -0.98
N LEU A 21 7.32 7.72 -0.88
CA LEU A 21 6.44 7.86 -2.04
C LEU A 21 6.55 9.21 -2.76
N GLU A 22 6.94 10.30 -2.08
CA GLU A 22 7.17 11.62 -2.69
C GLU A 22 8.19 11.60 -3.84
N ARG A 23 9.05 10.57 -3.86
CA ARG A 23 10.07 10.36 -4.90
C ARG A 23 9.50 9.79 -6.21
N PHE A 24 8.28 9.27 -6.18
CA PHE A 24 7.67 8.51 -7.27
C PHE A 24 6.33 9.07 -7.73
N GLY A 25 5.68 9.89 -6.89
CA GLY A 25 4.39 10.50 -7.22
C GLY A 25 4.02 11.59 -6.22
N LYS A 26 2.85 12.18 -6.45
CA LYS A 26 2.28 13.25 -5.63
C LYS A 26 1.14 12.71 -4.76
N ASP A 27 1.18 13.01 -3.46
CA ASP A 27 0.05 12.83 -2.55
C ASP A 27 -1.03 13.89 -2.81
N ASP A 28 -2.28 13.49 -3.00
CA ASP A 28 -3.40 14.43 -3.14
C ASP A 28 -4.75 13.78 -2.76
N ALA A 29 -5.26 14.14 -1.59
CA ALA A 29 -6.56 13.72 -1.10
C ALA A 29 -7.75 14.18 -1.96
N PHE A 30 -7.55 15.08 -2.92
CA PHE A 30 -8.61 15.56 -3.83
C PHE A 30 -8.60 14.86 -5.20
N GLY A 31 -7.89 13.73 -5.33
CA GLY A 31 -7.92 12.88 -6.54
C GLY A 31 -7.14 13.45 -7.73
N LYS A 32 -6.24 14.40 -7.48
CA LYS A 32 -5.34 14.98 -8.50
C LYS A 32 -3.89 14.50 -8.34
N GLY A 33 -3.69 13.47 -7.53
CA GLY A 33 -2.41 12.91 -7.17
C GLY A 33 -2.18 11.56 -7.82
N ASP A 34 -1.06 10.95 -7.47
CA ASP A 34 -0.72 9.57 -7.81
C ASP A 34 -1.16 8.60 -6.70
N TYR A 35 -1.34 9.10 -5.48
CA TYR A 35 -1.84 8.36 -4.33
C TYR A 35 -2.48 9.27 -3.28
N LEU A 36 -3.19 8.66 -2.35
CA LEU A 36 -3.57 9.23 -1.05
C LEU A 36 -2.96 8.36 0.05
N LEU A 37 -2.15 8.94 0.94
CA LEU A 37 -1.75 8.31 2.18
C LEU A 37 -2.78 8.68 3.26
N VAL A 38 -3.53 7.70 3.76
CA VAL A 38 -4.62 7.94 4.69
C VAL A 38 -4.06 8.35 6.06
N ASP A 39 -4.47 9.52 6.56
CA ASP A 39 -3.96 10.15 7.77
C ASP A 39 -4.77 9.86 9.04
N ASP A 40 -5.81 9.03 8.94
CA ASP A 40 -6.60 8.60 10.08
C ASP A 40 -5.97 7.41 10.84
N ASN A 41 -5.54 7.65 12.08
CA ASN A 41 -5.14 6.58 12.99
C ASN A 41 -6.36 6.03 13.78
N TRP A 42 -6.89 4.88 13.34
CA TRP A 42 -8.01 4.19 13.99
C TRP A 42 -7.59 3.25 15.14
N GLY A 43 -6.31 3.28 15.54
CA GLY A 43 -5.77 2.47 16.65
C GLY A 43 -5.42 1.02 16.28
N ASN A 44 -5.48 0.65 15.00
CA ASN A 44 -4.93 -0.61 14.48
C ASN A 44 -3.45 -0.46 14.07
N HIS A 45 -2.74 -1.58 13.89
CA HIS A 45 -1.35 -1.59 13.42
C HIS A 45 -1.31 -1.64 11.89
N GLN A 46 -1.96 -0.67 11.25
CA GLN A 46 -2.10 -0.62 9.81
C GLN A 46 -1.88 0.81 9.30
N GLN A 47 -1.18 0.91 8.17
CA GLN A 47 -1.16 2.11 7.33
C GLN A 47 -1.89 1.82 6.03
N LYS A 48 -2.58 2.82 5.47
CA LYS A 48 -3.34 2.64 4.23
C LYS A 48 -2.92 3.64 3.17
N ILE A 49 -2.64 3.14 1.98
CA ILE A 49 -2.35 3.90 0.77
C ILE A 49 -3.41 3.57 -0.27
N GLU A 50 -4.03 4.58 -0.84
CA GLU A 50 -4.93 4.46 -1.99
C GLU A 50 -4.18 4.89 -3.24
N VAL A 51 -3.92 3.95 -4.16
CA VAL A 51 -3.10 4.16 -5.35
C VAL A 51 -3.99 4.56 -6.52
N GLN A 52 -3.76 5.79 -7.00
CA GLN A 52 -4.44 6.37 -8.16
C GLN A 52 -3.62 6.20 -9.45
N ASN A 53 -2.31 6.00 -9.32
CA ASN A 53 -1.39 5.73 -10.42
C ASN A 53 -0.69 4.36 -10.25
N LEU A 54 -0.99 3.41 -11.14
CA LEU A 54 -0.41 2.06 -11.12
C LEU A 54 1.13 2.04 -11.29
N GLY A 55 1.76 3.16 -11.67
CA GLY A 55 3.21 3.30 -11.61
C GLY A 55 3.79 3.07 -10.20
N LEU A 56 2.99 3.25 -9.15
CA LEU A 56 3.40 3.08 -7.75
C LEU A 56 3.39 1.64 -7.26
N ILE A 57 2.73 0.71 -7.97
CA ILE A 57 2.75 -0.72 -7.62
C ILE A 57 3.93 -1.46 -8.26
N LYS A 58 4.93 -0.76 -8.79
CA LYS A 58 6.12 -1.42 -9.33
C LYS A 58 6.86 -2.17 -8.20
N PRO A 59 7.42 -3.38 -8.47
CA PRO A 59 8.02 -4.22 -7.45
C PRO A 59 9.07 -3.53 -6.57
N GLN A 60 9.88 -2.63 -7.15
CA GLN A 60 10.89 -1.89 -6.40
C GLN A 60 10.28 -0.91 -5.37
N ILE A 61 9.11 -0.33 -5.64
CA ILE A 61 8.43 0.59 -4.72
C ILE A 61 7.81 -0.22 -3.57
N ILE A 62 7.11 -1.32 -3.90
CA ILE A 62 6.55 -2.23 -2.89
C ILE A 62 7.65 -2.80 -1.99
N LYS A 63 8.85 -3.08 -2.53
CA LYS A 63 9.99 -3.53 -1.73
C LYS A 63 10.52 -2.44 -0.79
N LEU A 64 10.49 -1.17 -1.20
CA LEU A 64 10.86 -0.05 -0.32
C LEU A 64 9.86 0.09 0.83
N LEU A 65 8.56 0.01 0.54
CA LEU A 65 7.51 0.02 1.57
C LEU A 65 7.68 -1.14 2.55
N GLN A 66 7.94 -2.35 2.05
CA GLN A 66 8.19 -3.53 2.90
C GLN A 66 9.35 -3.31 3.88
N LYS A 67 10.43 -2.66 3.43
CA LYS A 67 11.61 -2.39 4.28
C LYS A 67 11.30 -1.46 5.44
N ILE A 68 10.33 -0.56 5.30
CA ILE A 68 9.89 0.34 6.39
C ILE A 68 9.39 -0.48 7.58
N LEU A 69 8.77 -1.64 7.34
CA LEU A 69 8.19 -2.51 8.37
C LEU A 69 9.20 -3.44 9.05
N ALA A 70 10.47 -3.46 8.62
CA ALA A 70 11.49 -4.34 9.22
C ALA A 70 11.60 -4.23 10.77
N PRO A 71 11.55 -3.03 11.39
CA PRO A 71 11.55 -2.90 12.86
C PRO A 71 10.15 -3.00 13.49
N TYR A 72 9.08 -3.19 12.70
CA TYR A 72 7.68 -3.12 13.14
C TYR A 72 6.92 -4.42 12.77
N PRO A 73 7.18 -5.56 13.43
CA PRO A 73 6.65 -6.86 13.03
C PRO A 73 5.14 -7.00 13.15
N ASP A 74 4.50 -6.19 13.99
CA ASP A 74 3.04 -6.23 14.20
C ASP A 74 2.28 -5.32 13.22
N TRP A 75 3.00 -4.58 12.37
CA TRP A 75 2.44 -3.59 11.45
C TRP A 75 2.31 -4.13 10.03
N GLU A 76 1.31 -3.61 9.33
CA GLU A 76 1.13 -3.84 7.90
C GLU A 76 0.83 -2.54 7.14
N ILE A 77 1.12 -2.54 5.84
CA ILE A 77 0.72 -1.49 4.91
C ILE A 77 -0.26 -2.08 3.92
N VAL A 78 -1.47 -1.54 3.88
CA VAL A 78 -2.49 -1.87 2.88
C VAL A 78 -2.36 -0.90 1.71
N VAL A 79 -2.18 -1.45 0.52
CA VAL A 79 -2.13 -0.71 -0.74
C VAL A 79 -3.39 -1.06 -1.53
N ALA A 80 -4.38 -0.17 -1.50
CA ALA A 80 -5.63 -0.33 -2.26
C ALA A 80 -5.46 0.29 -3.66
N ILE A 81 -6.02 -0.37 -4.69
CA ILE A 81 -6.08 0.21 -6.03
C ILE A 81 -7.35 1.06 -6.14
N ASP A 82 -7.17 2.36 -6.40
CA ASP A 82 -8.24 3.35 -6.54
C ASP A 82 -7.96 4.25 -7.75
N VAL A 83 -7.92 3.66 -8.96
CA VAL A 83 -7.59 4.39 -10.18
C VAL A 83 -8.79 5.24 -10.61
N PRO A 84 -8.62 6.56 -10.83
CA PRO A 84 -9.70 7.43 -11.25
C PRO A 84 -10.39 6.94 -12.53
N LYS A 85 -11.72 7.07 -12.57
CA LYS A 85 -12.63 6.58 -13.64
C LYS A 85 -12.80 5.06 -13.71
N HIS A 86 -12.26 4.31 -12.76
CA HIS A 86 -12.45 2.86 -12.65
C HIS A 86 -13.14 2.45 -11.34
N GLU A 87 -13.66 3.41 -10.58
CA GLU A 87 -14.26 3.22 -9.26
C GLU A 87 -15.48 2.29 -9.30
N ALA A 88 -16.20 2.27 -10.43
CA ALA A 88 -17.40 1.44 -10.61
C ALA A 88 -17.13 0.08 -11.28
N ASP A 89 -16.04 -0.04 -12.04
CA ASP A 89 -15.83 -1.15 -12.98
C ASP A 89 -14.73 -2.11 -12.55
N TRP A 90 -13.80 -1.65 -11.69
CA TRP A 90 -12.74 -2.50 -11.16
C TRP A 90 -13.16 -3.08 -9.81
N PRO A 91 -12.86 -4.36 -9.55
CA PRO A 91 -13.12 -4.95 -8.25
C PRO A 91 -12.17 -4.34 -7.22
N ALA A 92 -12.57 -4.40 -5.94
CA ALA A 92 -11.63 -4.15 -4.85
C ALA A 92 -10.43 -5.10 -4.96
N MET A 93 -9.24 -4.52 -4.97
CA MET A 93 -7.98 -5.26 -5.06
C MET A 93 -6.83 -4.43 -4.49
N GLY A 94 -5.75 -5.11 -4.14
CA GLY A 94 -4.62 -4.44 -3.51
C GLY A 94 -3.51 -5.39 -3.10
N LEU A 95 -2.60 -4.86 -2.29
CA LEU A 95 -1.55 -5.60 -1.61
C LEU A 95 -1.65 -5.39 -0.11
N ILE A 96 -1.34 -6.42 0.66
CA ILE A 96 -1.02 -6.27 2.08
C ILE A 96 0.46 -6.55 2.23
N ILE A 97 1.19 -5.59 2.76
CA ILE A 97 2.63 -5.67 2.95
C ILE A 97 2.90 -5.85 4.43
N ARG A 98 3.59 -6.94 4.78
CA ARG A 98 4.11 -7.21 6.12
C ARG A 98 5.63 -7.31 6.04
N ASN A 99 6.30 -7.26 7.18
CA ASN A 99 7.76 -7.31 7.23
C ASN A 99 8.35 -8.59 6.58
N ASN A 100 7.60 -9.69 6.60
CA ASN A 100 8.03 -11.03 6.19
C ASN A 100 7.28 -11.58 4.98
N GLU A 101 6.15 -10.98 4.59
CA GLU A 101 5.35 -11.44 3.45
C GLU A 101 4.69 -10.28 2.70
N ILE A 102 4.33 -10.54 1.45
CA ILE A 102 3.43 -9.70 0.67
C ILE A 102 2.25 -10.58 0.27
N ILE A 103 1.05 -10.13 0.55
CA ILE A 103 -0.19 -10.78 0.14
C ILE A 103 -0.68 -10.06 -1.11
N ASP A 104 -0.71 -10.81 -2.21
CA ASP A 104 -1.01 -10.30 -3.54
C ASP A 104 -2.48 -10.56 -3.90
N GLY A 105 -3.31 -9.54 -3.72
CA GLY A 105 -4.72 -9.54 -4.09
C GLY A 105 -5.00 -8.88 -5.44
N LEU A 106 -3.98 -8.59 -6.27
CA LEU A 106 -4.17 -7.83 -7.51
C LEU A 106 -4.83 -8.68 -8.59
N GLN A 107 -5.85 -8.10 -9.23
CA GLN A 107 -6.55 -8.68 -10.37
C GLN A 107 -6.02 -8.09 -11.68
N ARG A 108 -4.86 -8.62 -12.10
CA ARG A 108 -4.06 -8.11 -13.23
C ARG A 108 -4.82 -8.04 -14.56
N GLN A 109 -5.88 -8.81 -14.76
CA GLN A 109 -6.68 -8.75 -15.98
C GLN A 109 -7.33 -7.36 -16.22
N TYR A 110 -7.45 -6.54 -15.17
CA TYR A 110 -7.94 -5.17 -15.27
C TYR A 110 -6.85 -4.16 -15.64
N PHE A 111 -5.57 -4.52 -15.51
CA PHE A 111 -4.46 -3.60 -15.74
C PHE A 111 -4.09 -3.46 -17.24
N PRO A 112 -3.42 -2.35 -17.61
CA PRO A 112 -2.70 -2.27 -18.87
C PRO A 112 -1.72 -3.43 -19.06
N THR A 113 -1.54 -3.88 -20.31
CA THR A 113 -0.77 -5.07 -20.70
C THR A 113 0.61 -5.13 -20.04
N GLU A 114 1.31 -4.00 -19.96
CA GLU A 114 2.64 -3.87 -19.40
C GLU A 114 2.72 -4.16 -17.89
N LEU A 115 1.58 -4.08 -17.18
CA LEU A 115 1.48 -4.36 -15.75
C LEU A 115 0.83 -5.71 -15.44
N GLN A 116 0.31 -6.44 -16.45
CA GLN A 116 -0.39 -7.70 -16.20
C GLN A 116 0.52 -8.82 -15.68
N ASN A 117 1.83 -8.70 -15.90
CA ASN A 117 2.82 -9.71 -15.50
C ASN A 117 3.65 -9.30 -14.27
N ILE A 118 3.31 -8.20 -13.59
CA ILE A 118 4.04 -7.79 -12.38
C ILE A 118 3.93 -8.87 -11.30
N GLN A 119 5.03 -9.11 -10.59
CA GLN A 119 5.10 -10.06 -9.48
C GLN A 119 5.99 -9.48 -8.39
N TYR A 120 5.74 -9.87 -7.15
CA TYR A 120 6.52 -9.44 -5.99
C TYR A 120 7.29 -10.63 -5.43
N GLU A 121 8.58 -10.41 -5.18
CA GLU A 121 9.44 -11.47 -4.65
C GLU A 121 8.94 -11.96 -3.28
N GLY A 122 8.74 -13.26 -3.16
CA GLY A 122 8.27 -13.89 -1.93
C GLY A 122 6.79 -13.65 -1.60
N SER A 123 6.01 -13.05 -2.51
CA SER A 123 4.58 -12.88 -2.28
C SER A 123 3.82 -14.19 -2.39
N ARG A 124 2.73 -14.29 -1.62
CA ARG A 124 1.69 -15.32 -1.82
C ARG A 124 0.42 -14.68 -2.37
N ARG A 125 -0.43 -15.49 -2.99
CA ARG A 125 -1.76 -15.06 -3.43
C ARG A 125 -2.65 -14.74 -2.22
N GLY A 126 -3.41 -13.65 -2.31
CA GLY A 126 -4.46 -13.31 -1.36
C GLY A 126 -5.65 -14.27 -1.42
N THR A 127 -6.34 -14.39 -0.29
CA THR A 127 -7.55 -15.18 -0.11
C THR A 127 -8.65 -14.32 0.49
N ASP A 128 -9.90 -14.79 0.51
CA ASP A 128 -11.04 -14.07 1.11
C ASP A 128 -10.94 -13.84 2.63
N ARG A 129 -9.82 -14.23 3.26
CA ARG A 129 -9.57 -14.17 4.70
C ARG A 129 -8.44 -13.21 5.08
N ASP A 130 -7.80 -12.61 4.08
CA ASP A 130 -6.71 -11.64 4.25
C ASP A 130 -7.28 -10.22 4.22
#